data_AF-W9S0R9-F1
#
_entry.id   AF-W9S0R9-F1
#
_cell.length_a   1.000
_cell.length_b   1.000
_cell.length_c   1.000
_cell.angle_alpha   90.00
_cell.angle_beta   90.00
_cell.angle_gamma   90.00
#
_symmetry.space_group_name_H-M   'P 1'
#
loop_
_entity.id
_entity.type
_entity.pdbx_description
1 polymer ?
#
loop_
_entity_poly.entity_id
_entity_poly.type
_entity_poly.pdbx_seq_one_letter_code
_entity_poly.pdbx_strand_id
1 'polypeptide(L)'
;MLDGKVLSVGGKQVPEVLIQWEGLPIWDATWEPVYTIQTQFPDFNLRDEVVGTLFTHHQKCVIVDTQAPGNNRKISAFIGGLDLCDGRYDTPEHRLFHDLDTVFQEDYHNPTFSSGTRGPRQPWHDLHCKIEGPAAYDVLKNFEQRWRKATKWSELGQRFKRVSHWHDDALIKLERISWILSPSSSIPADDPVLWVSKEDDLENWHVQVFRSIDSGSLKGFPKDVFVAEAQNLFCAKNLVIDKSIQTAYIQAIRAAQHFIYIENQYFLGSSYAWPSYKDAGADNLIPMELALKIASKIRAKERFAVYIVIPMWPEGVPSSGAVQEILFWQGQTIQMMYEIIAQELKSSNLENSHPRDYLNFYCLGNREELPKGQSFSADQTPKNGETVSASQKFQRFMIYVHAKGMIVDDEYVILGSANINQRSMAGSRDTEIAMGAYQPHHTWGKRKRHPRGQVYGYRMSLWAEHLGLIDNCFKEPESLACVKHVNKVAEDNWTNFTADDFTPLQGHLLKYPVEVDASGKVGSMPGRETFPDVGGKVLGSRSTLPDALTT
;
A
#
# COMPACT_ATOMS: atom_id res chain seq x y z
N MET A 1 1.97 -38.10 6.37
CA MET A 1 3.22 -38.90 6.37
C MET A 1 3.79 -38.88 4.97
N LEU A 2 4.83 -38.08 4.75
CA LEU A 2 5.78 -38.17 3.63
C LEU A 2 7.09 -37.57 4.17
N ASP A 3 8.16 -38.34 4.02
CA ASP A 3 9.44 -38.20 4.73
C ASP A 3 10.24 -36.96 4.36
N GLY A 4 10.73 -36.25 5.39
CA GLY A 4 11.73 -35.19 5.25
C GLY A 4 13.14 -35.76 5.08
N LYS A 5 13.94 -35.14 4.21
CA LYS A 5 15.39 -35.38 4.13
C LYS A 5 16.17 -34.12 4.49
N VAL A 6 17.13 -34.32 5.39
CA VAL A 6 18.16 -33.36 5.82
C VAL A 6 19.30 -33.36 4.80
N LEU A 7 19.86 -32.18 4.47
CA LEU A 7 21.16 -32.06 3.81
C LEU A 7 22.16 -31.37 4.74
N SER A 8 23.33 -32.01 4.88
CA SER A 8 24.50 -31.53 5.62
C SER A 8 25.65 -31.33 4.62
N VAL A 9 26.27 -30.15 4.63
CA VAL A 9 27.52 -29.91 3.90
C VAL A 9 28.59 -29.54 4.92
N GLY A 10 29.64 -30.36 5.04
CA GLY A 10 30.82 -30.07 5.85
C GLY A 10 30.63 -30.05 7.37
N GLY A 11 29.52 -30.55 7.91
CA GLY A 11 29.31 -30.69 9.36
C GLY A 11 28.96 -29.39 10.10
N LYS A 12 28.56 -28.33 9.39
CA LYS A 12 28.01 -27.09 9.99
C LYS A 12 26.63 -26.77 9.40
N GLN A 13 25.68 -26.41 10.26
CA GLN A 13 24.41 -25.79 9.87
C GLN A 13 24.65 -24.28 9.63
N VAL A 14 24.05 -23.73 8.57
CA VAL A 14 24.20 -22.31 8.17
C VAL A 14 22.81 -21.65 8.19
N PRO A 15 22.63 -20.48 8.81
CA PRO A 15 21.36 -19.75 8.81
C PRO A 15 21.00 -19.19 7.43
N GLU A 16 19.71 -19.25 7.07
CA GLU A 16 19.13 -18.56 5.93
C GLU A 16 19.21 -17.04 6.12
N VAL A 17 19.93 -16.36 5.23
CA VAL A 17 19.70 -14.95 4.93
C VAL A 17 18.45 -14.89 4.05
N LEU A 18 17.47 -14.08 4.47
CA LEU A 18 16.13 -13.96 3.90
C LEU A 18 16.12 -13.77 2.37
N ILE A 19 15.96 -14.87 1.64
CA ILE A 19 15.48 -14.92 0.27
C ILE A 19 14.35 -15.93 0.28
N GLN A 20 13.12 -15.46 0.09
CA GLN A 20 11.95 -16.31 -0.06
C GLN A 20 12.21 -17.30 -1.22
N TRP A 21 12.33 -18.58 -0.89
CA TRP A 21 12.29 -19.71 -1.82
C TRP A 21 11.24 -20.71 -1.32
N GLU A 22 10.47 -21.28 -2.24
CA GLU A 22 9.31 -22.13 -1.95
C GLU A 22 9.66 -23.30 -0.99
N GLY A 23 8.94 -23.42 0.13
CA GLY A 23 8.78 -24.73 0.79
C GLY A 23 8.99 -24.87 2.31
N LEU A 24 9.03 -23.83 3.14
CA LEU A 24 9.08 -23.99 4.62
C LEU A 24 7.88 -23.34 5.36
N PRO A 25 7.37 -23.93 6.46
CA PRO A 25 6.22 -23.43 7.21
C PRO A 25 6.57 -22.17 8.03
N ILE A 26 5.60 -21.25 8.11
CA ILE A 26 5.68 -19.90 8.70
C ILE A 26 6.08 -19.84 10.20
N TRP A 27 6.00 -20.94 10.94
CA TRP A 27 5.98 -20.90 12.41
C TRP A 27 7.34 -20.74 13.10
N ASP A 28 8.47 -20.78 12.37
CA ASP A 28 9.83 -20.73 12.95
C ASP A 28 10.62 -19.45 12.61
N ALA A 29 10.00 -18.43 12.01
CA ALA A 29 10.67 -17.17 11.70
C ALA A 29 10.77 -16.24 12.93
N THR A 30 11.96 -16.09 13.51
CA THR A 30 12.21 -15.09 14.57
C THR A 30 13.03 -13.91 14.05
N TRP A 31 12.62 -12.68 14.40
CA TRP A 31 13.39 -11.46 14.15
C TRP A 31 14.46 -11.30 15.25
N GLU A 32 15.74 -11.45 14.93
CA GLU A 32 16.81 -11.17 15.88
C GLU A 32 17.32 -9.71 15.81
N PRO A 33 17.57 -9.04 16.95
CA PRO A 33 18.24 -7.74 16.98
C PRO A 33 19.66 -7.82 16.40
N VAL A 34 20.06 -6.82 15.61
CA VAL A 34 21.37 -6.71 14.93
C VAL A 34 22.57 -6.98 15.86
N TYR A 35 22.47 -6.59 17.13
CA TYR A 35 23.51 -6.80 18.13
C TYR A 35 23.79 -8.29 18.39
N THR A 36 22.75 -9.14 18.38
CA THR A 36 22.84 -10.57 18.68
C THR A 36 23.61 -11.33 17.59
N ILE A 37 23.36 -11.00 16.33
CA ILE A 37 24.03 -11.56 15.15
C ILE A 37 25.53 -11.22 15.20
N GLN A 38 25.88 -10.00 15.59
CA GLN A 38 27.26 -9.53 15.63
C GLN A 38 28.07 -10.13 16.80
N THR A 39 27.40 -10.48 17.90
CA THR A 39 28.01 -11.27 18.99
C THR A 39 28.21 -12.74 18.64
N GLN A 40 27.35 -13.34 17.82
CA GLN A 40 27.48 -14.75 17.41
C GLN A 40 28.45 -14.94 16.23
N PHE A 41 28.62 -13.93 15.37
CA PHE A 41 29.48 -14.00 14.18
C PHE A 41 30.39 -12.74 14.08
N PRO A 42 31.48 -12.69 14.87
CA PRO A 42 32.33 -11.49 14.99
C PRO A 42 33.09 -11.11 13.71
N ASP A 43 33.20 -12.03 12.74
CA ASP A 43 33.81 -11.80 11.43
C ASP A 43 32.79 -11.36 10.34
N PHE A 44 31.51 -11.20 10.71
CA PHE A 44 30.46 -10.76 9.78
C PHE A 44 30.56 -9.25 9.50
N ASN A 45 31.28 -8.91 8.43
CA ASN A 45 31.48 -7.52 8.01
C ASN A 45 30.31 -7.06 7.10
N LEU A 46 29.26 -6.49 7.71
CA LEU A 46 28.05 -5.98 7.04
C LEU A 46 28.33 -5.01 5.86
N ARG A 47 29.51 -4.39 5.78
CA ARG A 47 29.86 -3.52 4.66
C ARG A 47 30.10 -4.27 3.35
N ASP A 48 30.49 -5.54 3.41
CA ASP A 48 30.90 -6.32 2.24
C ASP A 48 29.81 -7.29 1.74
N GLU A 49 28.77 -7.59 2.53
CA GLU A 49 27.66 -8.51 2.17
C GLU A 49 26.25 -7.90 2.14
N VAL A 50 26.08 -6.58 2.35
CA VAL A 50 24.85 -5.85 1.92
C VAL A 50 24.78 -5.72 0.38
N VAL A 51 25.62 -6.48 -0.34
CA VAL A 51 25.51 -6.77 -1.77
C VAL A 51 24.52 -7.94 -2.04
N GLY A 52 23.61 -8.21 -1.11
CA GLY A 52 22.25 -8.72 -1.37
C GLY A 52 21.27 -7.54 -1.40
N THR A 53 20.47 -7.41 -2.46
CA THR A 53 19.74 -6.18 -2.84
C THR A 53 19.03 -5.45 -1.69
N LEU A 54 19.28 -4.14 -1.53
CA LEU A 54 18.61 -3.20 -0.59
C LEU A 54 17.06 -3.17 -0.67
N PHE A 55 16.50 -3.83 -1.67
CA PHE A 55 15.13 -3.72 -2.15
C PHE A 55 14.46 -5.09 -2.25
N THR A 56 13.14 -5.10 -2.19
CA THR A 56 12.33 -6.33 -2.09
C THR A 56 11.49 -6.61 -3.35
N HIS A 57 11.01 -7.84 -3.46
CA HIS A 57 9.94 -8.17 -4.39
C HIS A 57 8.58 -7.99 -3.71
N HIS A 58 7.96 -6.83 -3.89
CA HIS A 58 6.81 -6.42 -3.11
C HIS A 58 5.43 -6.66 -3.81
N GLN A 59 5.43 -7.31 -4.96
CA GLN A 59 4.21 -7.71 -5.68
C GLN A 59 3.45 -8.82 -4.94
N LYS A 60 2.19 -8.55 -4.56
CA LYS A 60 1.24 -9.57 -4.08
C LYS A 60 0.34 -10.00 -5.22
N CYS A 61 0.38 -11.28 -5.57
CA CYS A 61 -0.33 -11.79 -6.74
C CYS A 61 -0.75 -13.26 -6.58
N VAL A 62 -1.99 -13.57 -6.95
CA VAL A 62 -2.49 -14.93 -7.13
C VAL A 62 -3.04 -15.07 -8.54
N ILE A 63 -2.64 -16.11 -9.28
CA ILE A 63 -3.08 -16.36 -10.65
C ILE A 63 -3.63 -17.77 -10.72
N VAL A 64 -4.88 -17.91 -11.14
CA VAL A 64 -5.57 -19.19 -11.21
C VAL A 64 -6.37 -19.29 -12.49
N ASP A 65 -6.53 -20.51 -12.98
CA ASP A 65 -7.52 -20.81 -14.00
C ASP A 65 -8.90 -20.97 -13.36
N THR A 66 -9.90 -20.29 -13.91
CA THR A 66 -11.29 -20.30 -13.44
C THR A 66 -12.24 -20.69 -14.56
N GLN A 67 -13.50 -20.95 -14.22
CA GLN A 67 -14.52 -21.33 -15.19
C GLN A 67 -14.78 -20.20 -16.18
N ALA A 68 -14.75 -20.52 -17.48
CA ALA A 68 -15.21 -19.65 -18.57
C ALA A 68 -16.54 -20.17 -19.14
N PRO A 69 -17.21 -19.45 -20.07
CA PRO A 69 -18.41 -19.95 -20.71
C PRO A 69 -18.22 -21.33 -21.37
N GLY A 70 -19.22 -22.21 -21.22
CA GLY A 70 -19.17 -23.58 -21.73
C GLY A 70 -18.21 -24.47 -20.92
N ASN A 71 -17.46 -25.34 -21.60
CA ASN A 71 -16.49 -26.24 -20.98
C ASN A 71 -15.06 -25.66 -20.93
N ASN A 72 -14.91 -24.37 -21.24
CA ASN A 72 -13.63 -23.70 -21.26
C ASN A 72 -13.25 -23.14 -19.90
N ARG A 73 -11.98 -22.82 -19.75
CA ARG A 73 -11.40 -22.13 -18.59
C ARG A 73 -10.75 -20.83 -19.05
N LYS A 74 -10.57 -19.89 -18.13
CA LYS A 74 -9.94 -18.58 -18.35
C LYS A 74 -8.94 -18.30 -17.23
N ILE A 75 -8.06 -17.34 -17.41
CA ILE A 75 -7.19 -16.86 -16.33
C ILE A 75 -7.93 -15.79 -15.52
N SER A 76 -7.82 -15.88 -14.21
CA SER A 76 -8.18 -14.81 -13.27
C SER A 76 -6.96 -14.49 -12.41
N ALA A 77 -6.75 -13.21 -12.17
CA ALA A 77 -5.64 -12.74 -11.36
C ALA A 77 -6.17 -11.92 -10.18
N PHE A 78 -5.44 -11.95 -9.07
CA PHE A 78 -5.70 -11.14 -7.89
C PHE A 78 -4.43 -10.36 -7.57
N ILE A 79 -4.55 -9.05 -7.41
CA ILE A 79 -3.44 -8.17 -7.02
C ILE A 79 -3.95 -7.10 -6.04
N GLY A 80 -3.05 -6.57 -5.19
CA GLY A 80 -3.38 -5.53 -4.23
C GLY A 80 -2.32 -5.41 -3.14
N GLY A 81 -2.74 -4.97 -1.94
CA GLY A 81 -1.88 -4.84 -0.77
C GLY A 81 -1.80 -6.11 0.10
N LEU A 82 -2.81 -6.99 0.05
CA LEU A 82 -2.85 -8.20 0.89
C LEU A 82 -1.88 -9.29 0.42
N ASP A 83 -0.91 -9.61 1.28
CA ASP A 83 -0.13 -10.85 1.24
C ASP A 83 -0.93 -12.01 1.85
N LEU A 84 -0.64 -13.25 1.42
CA LEU A 84 -1.17 -14.45 2.06
C LEU A 84 -0.28 -14.87 3.23
N CYS A 85 -0.28 -14.07 4.30
CA CYS A 85 0.48 -14.31 5.53
C CYS A 85 -0.28 -13.82 6.77
N ASP A 86 0.34 -13.99 7.93
CA ASP A 86 -0.19 -13.67 9.26
C ASP A 86 -0.58 -12.19 9.39
N GLY A 87 -1.61 -11.91 10.19
CA GLY A 87 -2.10 -10.58 10.56
C GLY A 87 -2.92 -9.86 9.49
N ARG A 88 -3.10 -10.46 8.31
CA ARG A 88 -3.80 -9.82 7.17
C ARG A 88 -5.30 -10.06 7.18
N TYR A 89 -5.76 -11.12 7.85
CA TYR A 89 -7.20 -11.40 7.93
C TYR A 89 -7.87 -10.36 8.84
N ASP A 90 -8.87 -9.67 8.30
CA ASP A 90 -9.67 -8.72 9.06
C ASP A 90 -11.04 -8.51 8.40
N THR A 91 -11.89 -7.77 9.09
CA THR A 91 -13.19 -7.30 8.61
C THR A 91 -13.31 -5.80 8.90
N PRO A 92 -14.24 -5.08 8.24
CA PRO A 92 -14.47 -3.64 8.50
C PRO A 92 -14.80 -3.28 9.97
N GLU A 93 -15.06 -4.26 10.83
CA GLU A 93 -15.25 -4.06 12.28
C GLU A 93 -13.94 -3.76 13.02
N HIS A 94 -12.80 -4.18 12.46
CA HIS A 94 -11.46 -3.95 12.97
C HIS A 94 -11.31 -4.17 14.49
N ARG A 95 -11.80 -5.33 14.95
CA ARG A 95 -11.82 -5.75 16.36
C ARG A 95 -10.42 -5.73 16.97
N LEU A 96 -10.29 -5.13 18.16
CA LEU A 96 -9.04 -5.02 18.94
C LEU A 96 -8.90 -6.15 19.96
N PHE A 97 -10.01 -6.51 20.63
CA PHE A 97 -10.06 -7.38 21.80
C PHE A 97 -11.06 -8.53 21.68
N HIS A 98 -12.08 -8.41 20.84
CA HIS A 98 -13.03 -9.50 20.61
C HIS A 98 -12.46 -10.55 19.64
N ASP A 99 -12.86 -11.81 19.84
CA ASP A 99 -12.53 -12.94 18.97
C ASP A 99 -11.04 -13.31 18.88
N LEU A 100 -10.24 -12.85 19.86
CA LEU A 100 -8.84 -13.22 20.01
C LEU A 100 -8.64 -14.72 20.26
N ASP A 101 -9.66 -15.42 20.77
CA ASP A 101 -9.67 -16.87 21.01
C ASP A 101 -10.43 -17.65 19.92
N THR A 102 -10.85 -16.99 18.84
CA THR A 102 -11.54 -17.62 17.71
C THR A 102 -10.77 -17.40 16.41
N VAL A 103 -11.19 -16.44 15.59
CA VAL A 103 -10.62 -16.20 14.25
C VAL A 103 -9.20 -15.65 14.31
N PHE A 104 -8.79 -15.03 15.43
CA PHE A 104 -7.45 -14.45 15.59
C PHE A 104 -6.52 -15.28 16.49
N GLN A 105 -6.94 -16.45 17.00
CA GLN A 105 -6.16 -17.21 17.99
C GLN A 105 -4.74 -17.53 17.52
N GLU A 106 -4.60 -17.97 16.26
CA GLU A 106 -3.32 -18.31 15.63
C GLU A 106 -2.89 -17.25 14.61
N ASP A 107 -3.52 -16.07 14.64
CA ASP A 107 -3.30 -14.95 13.72
C ASP A 107 -3.22 -13.61 14.48
N TYR A 108 -2.81 -13.65 15.75
CA TYR A 108 -2.61 -12.45 16.54
C TYR A 108 -1.37 -11.71 16.05
N HIS A 109 -1.56 -10.49 15.54
CA HIS A 109 -0.49 -9.67 15.00
C HIS A 109 -0.44 -8.30 15.67
N ASN A 110 0.71 -7.93 16.25
CA ASN A 110 0.99 -6.55 16.65
C ASN A 110 2.51 -6.35 16.85
N PRO A 111 3.24 -5.81 15.87
CA PRO A 111 4.69 -5.60 15.95
C PRO A 111 5.10 -4.30 16.66
N THR A 112 4.14 -3.52 17.19
CA THR A 112 4.45 -2.31 17.96
C THR A 112 4.93 -2.62 19.37
N PHE A 113 4.53 -3.75 19.94
CA PHE A 113 4.89 -4.16 21.29
C PHE A 113 5.93 -5.29 21.28
N SER A 114 6.76 -5.34 22.31
CA SER A 114 7.68 -6.46 22.52
C SER A 114 6.93 -7.76 22.85
N SER A 115 7.52 -8.90 22.52
CA SER A 115 7.00 -10.22 22.91
C SER A 115 6.73 -10.27 24.42
N GLY A 116 5.56 -10.81 24.81
CA GLY A 116 5.13 -10.88 26.21
C GLY A 116 4.39 -9.64 26.73
N THR A 117 4.21 -8.59 25.90
CA THR A 117 3.31 -7.48 26.22
C THR A 117 1.90 -7.79 25.72
N ARG A 118 0.92 -7.74 26.63
CA ARG A 118 -0.50 -7.79 26.27
C ARG A 118 -0.91 -6.45 25.67
N GLY A 119 -1.22 -6.46 24.39
CA GLY A 119 -1.77 -5.33 23.64
C GLY A 119 -3.11 -5.69 23.02
N PRO A 120 -3.84 -4.72 22.47
CA PRO A 120 -4.78 -5.03 21.40
C PRO A 120 -4.00 -5.66 20.24
N ARG A 121 -4.63 -6.54 19.45
CA ARG A 121 -4.08 -6.84 18.12
C ARG A 121 -4.04 -5.55 17.29
N GLN A 122 -3.24 -5.51 16.24
CA GLN A 122 -3.26 -4.41 15.27
C GLN A 122 -4.22 -4.78 14.13
N PRO A 123 -5.37 -4.08 13.99
CA PRO A 123 -6.24 -4.28 12.84
C PRO A 123 -5.59 -3.91 11.51
N TRP A 124 -6.05 -4.54 10.44
CA TRP A 124 -5.46 -4.48 9.11
C TRP A 124 -6.50 -4.00 8.10
N HIS A 125 -6.36 -2.74 7.68
CA HIS A 125 -7.16 -2.15 6.62
C HIS A 125 -6.39 -2.15 5.30
N ASP A 126 -6.95 -2.76 4.26
CA ASP A 126 -6.25 -2.94 2.99
C ASP A 126 -7.21 -3.07 1.79
N LEU A 127 -6.67 -2.96 0.58
CA LEU A 127 -7.40 -3.01 -0.67
C LEU A 127 -6.81 -4.11 -1.57
N HIS A 128 -7.69 -4.89 -2.18
CA HIS A 128 -7.32 -5.94 -3.13
C HIS A 128 -8.36 -6.02 -4.25
N CYS A 129 -7.95 -6.48 -5.43
CA CYS A 129 -8.85 -6.63 -6.56
C CYS A 129 -8.70 -8.00 -7.24
N LYS A 130 -9.78 -8.42 -7.89
CA LYS A 130 -9.80 -9.52 -8.85
C LYS A 130 -9.87 -8.93 -10.26
N ILE A 131 -9.03 -9.42 -11.15
CA ILE A 131 -8.96 -9.04 -12.56
C ILE A 131 -9.36 -10.26 -13.40
N GLU A 132 -10.29 -10.03 -14.33
CA GLU A 132 -10.70 -10.97 -15.36
C GLU A 132 -10.62 -10.31 -16.73
N GLY A 133 -10.59 -11.11 -17.79
CA GLY A 133 -10.45 -10.64 -19.17
C GLY A 133 -8.99 -10.46 -19.58
N PRO A 134 -8.73 -9.71 -20.68
CA PRO A 134 -7.39 -9.55 -21.24
C PRO A 134 -6.31 -9.14 -20.22
N ALA A 135 -6.63 -8.21 -19.32
CA ALA A 135 -5.69 -7.72 -18.30
C ALA A 135 -5.19 -8.80 -17.33
N ALA A 136 -5.94 -9.89 -17.11
CA ALA A 136 -5.47 -11.00 -16.27
C ALA A 136 -4.26 -11.71 -16.90
N TYR A 137 -4.19 -11.74 -18.24
CA TYR A 137 -3.06 -12.32 -18.97
C TYR A 137 -1.82 -11.42 -18.93
N ASP A 138 -1.98 -10.11 -18.74
CA ASP A 138 -0.85 -9.20 -18.50
C ASP A 138 -0.21 -9.45 -17.13
N VAL A 139 -1.02 -9.73 -16.11
CA VAL A 139 -0.54 -10.15 -14.79
C VAL A 139 0.20 -11.49 -14.89
N LEU A 140 -0.35 -12.46 -15.63
CA LEU A 140 0.33 -13.72 -15.92
C LEU A 140 1.66 -13.49 -16.64
N LYS A 141 1.67 -12.68 -17.70
CA LYS A 141 2.89 -12.34 -18.45
C LYS A 141 3.95 -11.73 -17.53
N ASN A 142 3.57 -10.86 -16.59
CA ASN A 142 4.49 -10.36 -15.58
C ASN A 142 5.11 -11.49 -14.75
N PHE A 143 4.29 -12.42 -14.23
CA PHE A 143 4.77 -13.59 -13.49
C PHE A 143 5.73 -14.43 -14.33
N GLU A 144 5.37 -14.75 -15.57
CA GLU A 144 6.22 -15.56 -16.47
C GLU A 144 7.56 -14.88 -16.76
N GLN A 145 7.57 -13.56 -16.98
CA GLN A 145 8.79 -12.79 -17.22
C GLN A 145 9.74 -12.83 -16.02
N ARG A 146 9.20 -12.74 -14.80
CA ARG A 146 9.96 -12.85 -13.55
C ARG A 146 10.45 -14.28 -13.32
N TRP A 147 9.58 -15.27 -13.50
CA TRP A 147 9.92 -16.70 -13.38
C TRP A 147 11.12 -17.05 -14.28
N ARG A 148 11.04 -16.71 -15.57
CA ARG A 148 12.13 -16.96 -16.53
C ARG A 148 13.44 -16.24 -16.18
N LYS A 149 13.39 -15.15 -15.41
CA LYS A 149 14.59 -14.47 -14.91
C LYS A 149 15.18 -15.24 -13.72
N ALA A 150 14.35 -15.63 -12.76
CA ALA A 150 14.74 -16.37 -11.57
C ALA A 150 15.29 -17.77 -11.90
N THR A 151 14.71 -18.47 -12.87
CA THR A 151 15.10 -19.84 -13.24
C THR A 151 16.20 -19.93 -14.29
N LYS A 152 16.78 -18.81 -14.74
CA LYS A 152 17.76 -18.76 -15.86
C LYS A 152 18.91 -19.76 -15.71
N TRP A 153 19.44 -19.94 -14.50
CA TRP A 153 20.56 -20.85 -14.24
C TRP A 153 20.12 -22.32 -14.17
N SER A 154 18.90 -22.58 -13.68
CA SER A 154 18.28 -23.90 -13.70
C SER A 154 18.02 -24.36 -15.15
N GLU A 155 17.46 -23.49 -16.00
CA GLU A 155 17.25 -23.77 -17.43
C GLU A 155 18.58 -24.02 -18.17
N LEU A 156 19.64 -23.26 -17.85
CA LEU A 156 20.97 -23.47 -18.44
C LEU A 156 21.55 -24.83 -18.03
N GLY A 157 21.37 -25.24 -16.77
CA GLY A 157 21.76 -26.56 -16.27
C GLY A 157 20.96 -27.70 -16.92
N GLN A 158 19.67 -27.51 -17.16
CA GLN A 158 18.81 -28.48 -17.86
C GLN A 158 19.21 -28.68 -19.33
N ARG A 159 19.74 -27.66 -20.03
CA ARG A 159 20.24 -27.78 -21.41
C ARG A 159 21.43 -28.73 -21.57
N PHE A 160 22.10 -29.09 -20.47
CA PHE A 160 23.15 -30.10 -20.46
C PHE A 160 22.63 -31.52 -20.16
N LYS A 161 21.33 -31.70 -19.87
CA LYS A 161 20.68 -33.01 -19.78
C LYS A 161 20.34 -33.52 -21.18
N ARG A 162 20.68 -34.78 -21.48
CA ARG A 162 20.47 -35.43 -22.79
C ARG A 162 19.01 -35.75 -23.11
N VAL A 163 18.11 -35.69 -22.12
CA VAL A 163 16.67 -35.96 -22.27
C VAL A 163 15.92 -34.93 -21.42
N SER A 164 14.96 -34.22 -22.02
CA SER A 164 14.02 -33.34 -21.30
C SER A 164 12.62 -33.95 -21.30
N HIS A 165 12.04 -34.17 -20.13
CA HIS A 165 10.66 -34.60 -19.95
C HIS A 165 9.72 -33.40 -19.87
N TRP A 166 8.43 -33.58 -20.21
CA TRP A 166 7.44 -32.50 -20.16
C TRP A 166 7.20 -31.91 -18.75
N HIS A 167 7.58 -32.62 -17.68
CA HIS A 167 7.51 -32.16 -16.29
C HIS A 167 8.75 -31.33 -15.90
N ASP A 168 9.78 -31.28 -16.76
CA ASP A 168 11.00 -30.51 -16.49
C ASP A 168 10.80 -29.01 -16.77
N ASP A 169 9.73 -28.65 -17.49
CA ASP A 169 9.30 -27.27 -17.74
C ASP A 169 8.31 -26.85 -16.65
N ALA A 170 8.80 -26.16 -15.62
CA ALA A 170 8.01 -25.77 -14.46
C ALA A 170 6.93 -24.71 -14.78
N LEU A 171 7.04 -24.02 -15.92
CA LEU A 171 6.07 -23.01 -16.35
C LEU A 171 5.15 -23.58 -17.43
N ILE A 172 3.86 -23.71 -17.09
CA ILE A 172 2.84 -24.23 -18.01
C ILE A 172 2.67 -23.28 -19.21
N LYS A 173 2.71 -23.85 -20.43
CA LYS A 173 2.46 -23.11 -21.68
C LYS A 173 0.99 -23.16 -22.04
N LEU A 174 0.25 -22.09 -21.74
CA LEU A 174 -1.20 -22.04 -21.98
C LEU A 174 -1.60 -22.30 -23.44
N GLU A 175 -0.78 -21.88 -24.40
CA GLU A 175 -0.98 -22.16 -25.84
C GLU A 175 -1.13 -23.66 -26.16
N ARG A 176 -0.68 -24.55 -25.28
CA ARG A 176 -0.76 -26.01 -25.44
C ARG A 176 -2.03 -26.61 -24.83
N ILE A 177 -2.82 -25.82 -24.12
CA ILE A 177 -4.01 -26.27 -23.39
C ILE A 177 -5.24 -25.68 -24.07
N SER A 178 -5.81 -26.42 -25.02
CA SER A 178 -6.88 -25.94 -25.90
C SER A 178 -8.18 -25.54 -25.18
N TRP A 179 -8.40 -26.03 -23.96
CA TRP A 179 -9.58 -25.70 -23.15
C TRP A 179 -9.36 -24.51 -22.21
N ILE A 180 -8.16 -23.91 -22.17
CA ILE A 180 -7.93 -22.61 -21.53
C ILE A 180 -7.92 -21.56 -22.62
N LEU A 181 -8.90 -20.65 -22.60
CA LEU A 181 -8.90 -19.49 -23.49
C LEU A 181 -7.68 -18.64 -23.14
N SER A 182 -6.86 -18.29 -24.13
CA SER A 182 -5.69 -17.43 -23.92
C SER A 182 -5.26 -16.76 -25.23
N PRO A 183 -4.60 -15.59 -25.16
CA PRO A 183 -3.95 -15.00 -26.32
C PRO A 183 -2.99 -16.00 -26.99
N SER A 184 -3.00 -16.05 -28.32
CA SER A 184 -2.17 -16.94 -29.14
C SER A 184 -1.91 -16.32 -30.50
N SER A 185 -1.20 -17.03 -31.39
CA SER A 185 -1.01 -16.57 -32.78
C SER A 185 -2.31 -16.41 -33.56
N SER A 186 -3.36 -17.15 -33.19
CA SER A 186 -4.70 -17.09 -33.79
C SER A 186 -5.70 -16.25 -33.01
N ILE A 187 -5.43 -15.92 -31.74
CA ILE A 187 -6.33 -15.17 -30.85
C ILE A 187 -5.57 -13.94 -30.36
N PRO A 188 -5.82 -12.74 -30.91
CA PRO A 188 -5.24 -11.49 -30.43
C PRO A 188 -5.47 -11.27 -28.93
N ALA A 189 -4.61 -10.46 -28.30
CA ALA A 189 -4.72 -10.19 -26.87
C ALA A 189 -6.05 -9.55 -26.45
N ASP A 190 -6.68 -8.80 -27.36
CA ASP A 190 -7.97 -8.13 -27.16
C ASP A 190 -9.11 -8.78 -27.97
N ASP A 191 -9.00 -10.08 -28.23
CA ASP A 191 -10.07 -10.81 -28.92
C ASP A 191 -11.34 -10.86 -28.06
N PRO A 192 -12.55 -10.61 -28.62
CA PRO A 192 -13.81 -10.69 -27.89
C PRO A 192 -14.08 -12.01 -27.18
N VAL A 193 -13.45 -13.12 -27.60
CA VAL A 193 -13.54 -14.42 -26.90
C VAL A 193 -12.92 -14.38 -25.50
N LEU A 194 -12.00 -13.44 -25.24
CA LEU A 194 -11.32 -13.24 -23.97
C LEU A 194 -12.04 -12.22 -23.07
N TRP A 195 -13.01 -11.48 -23.61
CA TRP A 195 -13.72 -10.45 -22.85
C TRP A 195 -14.63 -11.06 -21.78
N VAL A 196 -14.77 -10.34 -20.67
CA VAL A 196 -15.71 -10.70 -19.60
C VAL A 196 -17.14 -10.30 -19.99
N SER A 197 -17.26 -9.12 -20.58
CA SER A 197 -18.50 -8.49 -21.01
C SER A 197 -18.28 -7.81 -22.36
N LYS A 198 -19.37 -7.54 -23.08
CA LYS A 198 -19.29 -6.81 -24.35
C LYS A 198 -19.05 -5.32 -24.10
N GLU A 199 -18.56 -4.62 -25.11
CA GLU A 199 -18.28 -3.18 -25.03
C GLU A 199 -19.54 -2.33 -24.73
N ASP A 200 -20.73 -2.77 -25.16
CA ASP A 200 -22.00 -2.10 -24.91
C ASP A 200 -22.63 -2.45 -23.54
N ASP A 201 -22.03 -3.37 -22.79
CA ASP A 201 -22.44 -3.71 -21.43
C ASP A 201 -22.13 -2.55 -20.49
N LEU A 202 -23.14 -2.09 -19.74
CA LEU A 202 -23.01 -0.98 -18.80
C LEU A 202 -22.03 -1.28 -17.67
N GLU A 203 -21.88 -2.56 -17.29
CA GLU A 203 -20.97 -2.99 -16.24
C GLU A 203 -19.56 -3.34 -16.77
N ASN A 204 -19.27 -3.09 -18.05
CA ASN A 204 -17.94 -3.31 -18.63
C ASN A 204 -16.85 -2.49 -17.94
N TRP A 205 -15.61 -2.99 -18.00
CA TRP A 205 -14.44 -2.34 -17.44
C TRP A 205 -13.30 -2.28 -18.45
N HIS A 206 -12.65 -1.12 -18.52
CA HIS A 206 -11.34 -1.00 -19.15
C HIS A 206 -10.27 -1.01 -18.06
N VAL A 207 -9.35 -1.96 -18.17
CA VAL A 207 -8.32 -2.22 -17.15
C VAL A 207 -6.95 -2.21 -17.80
N GLN A 208 -6.00 -1.52 -17.17
CA GLN A 208 -4.60 -1.52 -17.57
C GLN A 208 -3.72 -1.94 -16.39
N VAL A 209 -2.76 -2.83 -16.64
CA VAL A 209 -1.78 -3.27 -15.64
C VAL A 209 -0.54 -2.38 -15.72
N PHE A 210 -0.07 -1.93 -14.55
CA PHE A 210 1.12 -1.09 -14.37
C PHE A 210 2.11 -1.76 -13.43
N ARG A 211 3.39 -1.44 -13.58
CA ARG A 211 4.47 -1.98 -12.74
C ARG A 211 5.52 -0.95 -12.35
N SER A 212 6.22 -1.29 -11.28
CA SER A 212 7.56 -0.79 -11.00
C SER A 212 8.48 -2.00 -11.06
N ILE A 213 9.31 -2.12 -12.09
CA ILE A 213 10.20 -3.28 -12.25
C ILE A 213 11.33 -2.97 -13.25
N ASP A 214 12.50 -3.58 -13.05
CA ASP A 214 13.63 -3.40 -13.96
C ASP A 214 14.09 -4.71 -14.63
N SER A 215 14.99 -4.57 -15.61
CA SER A 215 15.62 -5.67 -16.34
C SER A 215 16.47 -6.61 -15.46
N GLY A 216 16.79 -6.20 -14.23
CA GLY A 216 17.39 -7.06 -13.21
C GLY A 216 16.40 -8.11 -12.72
N SER A 217 15.13 -7.75 -12.59
CA SER A 217 14.07 -8.56 -11.99
C SER A 217 13.21 -9.37 -12.98
N LEU A 218 13.35 -9.13 -14.29
CA LEU A 218 12.59 -9.86 -15.31
C LEU A 218 13.39 -10.18 -16.58
N LYS A 219 12.85 -11.09 -17.40
CA LYS A 219 13.35 -11.42 -18.75
C LYS A 219 12.32 -10.95 -19.78
N GLY A 220 12.76 -10.27 -20.83
CA GLY A 220 11.91 -9.89 -21.97
C GLY A 220 11.90 -8.41 -22.32
N PHE A 221 12.53 -7.54 -21.53
CA PHE A 221 12.74 -6.15 -21.95
C PHE A 221 13.64 -6.05 -23.19
N PRO A 222 13.38 -5.07 -24.07
CA PRO A 222 14.24 -4.79 -25.21
C PRO A 222 15.64 -4.39 -24.72
N LYS A 223 16.67 -4.75 -25.49
CA LYS A 223 18.06 -4.35 -25.21
C LYS A 223 18.44 -3.03 -25.87
N ASP A 224 17.75 -2.68 -26.95
CA ASP A 224 17.96 -1.44 -27.67
C ASP A 224 17.22 -0.30 -26.97
N VAL A 225 17.91 0.83 -26.77
CA VAL A 225 17.39 1.98 -26.02
C VAL A 225 16.21 2.63 -26.74
N PHE A 226 16.26 2.75 -28.07
CA PHE A 226 15.17 3.36 -28.83
C PHE A 226 13.91 2.48 -28.80
N VAL A 227 14.07 1.16 -28.84
CA VAL A 227 12.94 0.22 -28.67
C VAL A 227 12.38 0.28 -27.24
N ALA A 228 13.24 0.42 -26.23
CA ALA A 228 12.80 0.59 -24.84
C ALA A 228 11.99 1.87 -24.64
N GLU A 229 12.51 3.01 -25.12
CA GLU A 229 11.84 4.31 -25.04
C GLU A 229 10.51 4.32 -25.81
N ALA A 230 10.45 3.69 -26.99
CA ALA A 230 9.19 3.54 -27.74
C ALA A 230 8.13 2.69 -27.00
N GLN A 231 8.53 1.90 -26.01
CA GLN A 231 7.66 1.14 -25.11
C GLN A 231 7.41 1.86 -23.78
N ASN A 232 7.78 3.15 -23.66
CA ASN A 232 7.71 3.96 -22.43
C ASN A 232 8.56 3.40 -21.28
N LEU A 233 9.63 2.65 -21.59
CA LEU A 233 10.61 2.19 -20.62
C LEU A 233 11.74 3.20 -20.50
N PHE A 234 12.33 3.30 -19.31
CA PHE A 234 13.41 4.23 -19.00
C PHE A 234 14.73 3.47 -18.93
N CYS A 235 15.76 3.99 -19.59
CA CYS A 235 17.11 3.43 -19.50
C CYS A 235 17.95 4.24 -18.51
N ALA A 236 18.44 3.59 -17.45
CA ALA A 236 19.36 4.23 -16.50
C ALA A 236 20.34 3.20 -15.92
N LYS A 237 21.62 3.59 -15.77
CA LYS A 237 22.67 2.78 -15.11
C LYS A 237 22.70 1.31 -15.58
N ASN A 238 22.63 1.07 -16.90
CA ASN A 238 22.58 -0.25 -17.55
C ASN A 238 21.31 -1.09 -17.28
N LEU A 239 20.27 -0.49 -16.70
CA LEU A 239 18.97 -1.12 -16.52
C LEU A 239 17.95 -0.50 -17.46
N VAL A 240 17.05 -1.35 -17.94
CA VAL A 240 15.76 -0.93 -18.52
C VAL A 240 14.73 -1.01 -17.41
N ILE A 241 14.00 0.08 -17.17
CA ILE A 241 13.15 0.31 -16.01
C ILE A 241 11.74 0.63 -16.49
N ASP A 242 10.76 -0.11 -15.96
CA ASP A 242 9.35 0.20 -16.04
C ASP A 242 8.95 0.93 -14.76
N LYS A 243 8.48 2.17 -14.91
CA LYS A 243 7.91 3.00 -13.83
C LYS A 243 6.49 3.45 -14.20
N SER A 244 5.76 2.57 -14.89
CA SER A 244 4.41 2.85 -15.36
C SER A 244 3.42 3.09 -14.21
N ILE A 245 3.66 2.56 -13.00
CA ILE A 245 2.85 2.90 -11.81
C ILE A 245 2.93 4.40 -11.51
N GLN A 246 4.14 4.95 -11.36
CA GLN A 246 4.31 6.38 -11.09
C GLN A 246 3.67 7.22 -12.20
N THR A 247 3.86 6.79 -13.46
CA THR A 247 3.28 7.47 -14.63
C THR A 247 1.75 7.46 -14.58
N ALA A 248 1.13 6.33 -14.23
CA ALA A 248 -0.32 6.19 -14.11
C ALA A 248 -0.89 7.10 -13.00
N TYR A 249 -0.25 7.13 -11.83
CA TYR A 249 -0.63 8.05 -10.76
C TYR A 249 -0.56 9.51 -11.21
N ILE A 250 0.54 9.93 -11.85
CA ILE A 250 0.71 11.30 -12.37
C ILE A 250 -0.41 11.65 -13.36
N GLN A 251 -0.69 10.77 -14.32
CA GLN A 251 -1.73 11.02 -15.32
C GLN A 251 -3.13 11.11 -14.70
N ALA A 252 -3.45 10.23 -13.76
CA ALA A 252 -4.73 10.24 -13.05
C ALA A 252 -4.90 11.55 -12.23
N ILE A 253 -3.87 11.97 -11.50
CA ILE A 253 -3.87 13.24 -10.75
C ILE A 253 -4.06 14.43 -11.70
N ARG A 254 -3.32 14.46 -12.82
CA ARG A 254 -3.42 15.54 -13.80
C ARG A 254 -4.78 15.60 -14.48
N ALA A 255 -5.43 14.46 -14.70
CA ALA A 255 -6.77 14.38 -15.28
C ALA A 255 -7.87 14.80 -14.30
N ALA A 256 -7.64 14.66 -12.98
CA ALA A 256 -8.65 14.92 -11.95
C ALA A 256 -9.29 16.31 -12.05
N GLN A 257 -10.62 16.32 -11.91
CA GLN A 257 -11.49 17.49 -12.08
C GLN A 257 -12.25 17.86 -10.80
N HIS A 258 -12.64 16.90 -9.96
CA HIS A 258 -13.53 17.10 -8.82
C HIS A 258 -12.82 16.78 -7.50
N PHE A 259 -12.34 15.55 -7.32
CA PHE A 259 -11.67 15.15 -6.09
C PHE A 259 -10.75 13.95 -6.28
N ILE A 260 -9.86 13.76 -5.31
CA ILE A 260 -9.00 12.59 -5.20
C ILE A 260 -9.12 12.01 -3.79
N TYR A 261 -9.30 10.69 -3.70
CA TYR A 261 -9.29 9.95 -2.44
C TYR A 261 -8.17 8.91 -2.48
N ILE A 262 -7.24 8.97 -1.52
CA ILE A 262 -6.07 8.08 -1.45
C ILE A 262 -6.08 7.37 -0.12
N GLU A 263 -5.82 6.07 -0.15
CA GLU A 263 -5.44 5.29 1.02
C GLU A 263 -4.08 4.65 0.75
N ASN A 264 -3.07 4.99 1.56
CA ASN A 264 -1.72 4.51 1.34
C ASN A 264 -0.94 4.26 2.63
N GLN A 265 -0.16 3.18 2.68
CA GLN A 265 0.72 2.87 3.83
C GLN A 265 1.80 3.93 4.06
N TYR A 266 2.31 4.54 2.99
CA TYR A 266 3.30 5.62 3.07
C TYR A 266 2.86 6.80 2.22
N PHE A 267 3.20 8.00 2.68
CA PHE A 267 2.99 9.21 1.89
C PHE A 267 4.19 10.14 2.04
N LEU A 268 5.21 9.93 1.20
CA LEU A 268 6.41 10.75 1.16
C LEU A 268 7.02 10.80 -0.24
N GLY A 269 7.59 11.95 -0.60
CA GLY A 269 8.18 12.13 -1.92
C GLY A 269 8.32 13.58 -2.32
N SER A 270 8.79 13.79 -3.54
CA SER A 270 9.14 15.10 -4.09
C SER A 270 10.19 15.83 -3.23
N SER A 271 11.21 15.10 -2.76
CA SER A 271 12.18 15.64 -1.78
C SER A 271 12.88 16.90 -2.27
N TYR A 272 13.12 17.04 -3.57
CA TYR A 272 13.71 18.23 -4.17
C TYR A 272 12.99 19.55 -3.81
N ALA A 273 11.72 19.48 -3.38
CA ALA A 273 10.91 20.62 -2.97
C ALA A 273 10.62 20.67 -1.45
N TRP A 274 11.14 19.74 -0.66
CA TRP A 274 11.01 19.80 0.80
C TRP A 274 11.64 21.06 1.40
N PRO A 275 11.11 21.57 2.52
CA PRO A 275 11.67 22.77 3.17
C PRO A 275 13.10 22.52 3.69
N SER A 276 13.44 21.27 4.01
CA SER A 276 14.80 20.82 4.33
C SER A 276 15.09 19.44 3.72
N TYR A 277 16.37 19.04 3.66
CA TYR A 277 16.79 17.73 3.10
C TYR A 277 16.39 17.48 1.63
N LYS A 278 16.63 18.47 0.77
CA LYS A 278 16.20 18.41 -0.64
C LYS A 278 16.84 17.28 -1.45
N ASP A 279 18.03 16.86 -1.06
CA ASP A 279 18.84 15.83 -1.76
C ASP A 279 18.62 14.41 -1.22
N ALA A 280 17.55 14.15 -0.45
CA ALA A 280 17.25 12.82 0.10
C ALA A 280 16.96 11.74 -0.97
N GLY A 281 16.75 12.15 -2.23
CA GLY A 281 16.58 11.25 -3.37
C GLY A 281 15.19 10.59 -3.44
N ALA A 282 14.18 11.17 -2.78
CA ALA A 282 12.79 10.75 -2.88
C ALA A 282 12.08 11.52 -4.01
N ASP A 283 12.55 11.34 -5.24
CA ASP A 283 12.21 12.19 -6.39
C ASP A 283 10.86 11.89 -7.06
N ASN A 284 10.07 10.94 -6.55
CA ASN A 284 8.76 10.65 -7.09
C ASN A 284 7.85 11.90 -7.07
N LEU A 285 7.03 12.08 -8.10
CA LEU A 285 6.30 13.32 -8.34
C LEU A 285 4.91 13.36 -7.67
N ILE A 286 4.48 12.30 -6.98
CA ILE A 286 3.08 12.16 -6.58
C ILE A 286 2.63 13.29 -5.63
N PRO A 287 3.36 13.61 -4.55
CA PRO A 287 2.98 14.72 -3.66
C PRO A 287 2.97 16.08 -4.36
N MET A 288 3.96 16.35 -5.23
CA MET A 288 4.05 17.60 -5.99
C MET A 288 2.88 17.75 -6.97
N GLU A 289 2.53 16.71 -7.72
CA GLU A 289 1.41 16.75 -8.67
C GLU A 289 0.07 17.02 -7.96
N LEU A 290 -0.14 16.44 -6.77
CA LEU A 290 -1.32 16.72 -5.95
C LEU A 290 -1.38 18.19 -5.50
N ALA A 291 -0.28 18.72 -4.97
CA ALA A 291 -0.22 20.11 -4.52
C ALA A 291 -0.44 21.10 -5.68
N LEU A 292 0.19 20.84 -6.84
CA LEU A 292 0.02 21.67 -8.04
C LEU A 292 -1.37 21.54 -8.65
N LYS A 293 -1.99 20.35 -8.61
CA LYS A 293 -3.38 20.15 -9.03
C LYS A 293 -4.31 21.01 -8.17
N ILE A 294 -4.19 20.95 -6.85
CA ILE A 294 -4.99 21.79 -5.94
C ILE A 294 -4.75 23.28 -6.23
N ALA A 295 -3.49 23.72 -6.32
CA ALA A 295 -3.16 25.10 -6.63
C ALA A 295 -3.77 25.56 -7.97
N SER A 296 -3.73 24.71 -9.00
CA SER A 296 -4.35 25.03 -10.29
C SER A 296 -5.86 25.22 -10.19
N LYS A 297 -6.55 24.42 -9.36
CA LYS A 297 -7.99 24.51 -9.12
C LYS A 297 -8.37 25.76 -8.32
N ILE A 298 -7.59 26.09 -7.30
CA ILE A 298 -7.72 27.35 -6.54
C ILE A 298 -7.60 28.54 -7.49
N ARG A 299 -6.57 28.57 -8.33
CA ARG A 299 -6.35 29.64 -9.32
C ARG A 299 -7.50 29.78 -10.31
N ALA A 300 -8.05 28.65 -10.74
CA ALA A 300 -9.22 28.60 -11.63
C ALA A 300 -10.54 28.92 -10.91
N LYS A 301 -10.53 29.07 -9.57
CA LYS A 301 -11.72 29.19 -8.71
C LYS A 301 -12.69 28.02 -8.88
N GLU A 302 -12.14 26.84 -9.17
CA GLU A 302 -12.87 25.60 -9.28
C GLU A 302 -12.78 24.83 -7.96
N ARG A 303 -13.90 24.27 -7.51
CA ARG A 303 -13.91 23.48 -6.30
C ARG A 303 -13.16 22.16 -6.53
N PHE A 304 -12.30 21.80 -5.59
CA PHE A 304 -11.54 20.56 -5.62
C PHE A 304 -11.19 20.12 -4.20
N ALA A 305 -11.11 18.82 -3.95
CA ALA A 305 -10.70 18.29 -2.65
C ALA A 305 -9.82 17.04 -2.80
N VAL A 306 -8.86 16.90 -1.90
CA VAL A 306 -7.99 15.73 -1.78
C VAL A 306 -8.06 15.22 -0.35
N TYR A 307 -8.31 13.92 -0.24
CA TYR A 307 -8.44 13.18 1.02
C TYR A 307 -7.38 12.08 1.03
N ILE A 308 -6.53 12.05 2.05
CA ILE A 308 -5.44 11.08 2.16
C ILE A 308 -5.56 10.37 3.51
N VAL A 309 -5.75 9.06 3.47
CA VAL A 309 -5.75 8.19 4.66
C VAL A 309 -4.45 7.41 4.69
N ILE A 310 -3.71 7.57 5.77
CA ILE A 310 -2.39 6.95 6.02
C ILE A 310 -2.40 6.30 7.41
N PRO A 311 -1.52 5.32 7.71
CA PRO A 311 -1.49 4.76 9.05
C PRO A 311 -1.07 5.83 10.05
N MET A 312 -1.48 5.70 11.32
CA MET A 312 -1.10 6.65 12.36
C MET A 312 0.43 6.73 12.50
N TRP A 313 1.10 5.60 12.38
CA TRP A 313 2.54 5.48 12.15
C TRP A 313 2.84 4.26 11.26
N PRO A 314 3.97 4.24 10.54
CA PRO A 314 4.47 3.03 9.85
C PRO A 314 4.63 1.84 10.79
N GLU A 315 4.30 0.63 10.35
CA GLU A 315 4.34 -0.58 11.18
C GLU A 315 5.69 -0.78 11.90
N GLY A 316 5.61 -1.26 13.14
CA GLY A 316 6.74 -1.45 14.03
C GLY A 316 6.65 -0.55 15.27
N VAL A 317 7.79 -0.42 15.97
CA VAL A 317 7.89 0.39 17.19
C VAL A 317 7.98 1.89 16.81
N PRO A 318 7.03 2.74 17.21
CA PRO A 318 6.96 4.15 16.80
C PRO A 318 8.19 4.98 17.15
N SER A 319 8.85 4.66 18.26
CA SER A 319 10.06 5.34 18.74
C SER A 319 11.36 4.84 18.10
N SER A 320 11.30 3.82 17.24
CA SER A 320 12.48 3.30 16.54
C SER A 320 13.03 4.32 15.53
N GLY A 321 14.34 4.25 15.26
CA GLY A 321 15.00 5.15 14.31
C GLY A 321 14.41 5.12 12.91
N ALA A 322 14.05 3.92 12.41
CA ALA A 322 13.45 3.75 11.09
C ALA A 322 12.06 4.41 10.99
N VAL A 323 11.16 4.12 11.95
CA VAL A 323 9.81 4.70 11.95
C VAL A 323 9.87 6.22 12.14
N GLN A 324 10.71 6.70 13.06
CA GLN A 324 10.88 8.14 13.28
C GLN A 324 11.42 8.87 12.05
N GLU A 325 12.31 8.24 11.28
CA GLU A 325 12.84 8.86 10.07
C GLU A 325 11.83 8.88 8.93
N ILE A 326 11.04 7.83 8.76
CA ILE A 326 9.94 7.80 7.79
C ILE A 326 8.90 8.90 8.11
N LEU A 327 8.51 9.02 9.39
CA LEU A 327 7.61 10.08 9.84
C LEU A 327 8.18 11.48 9.60
N PHE A 328 9.50 11.63 9.70
CA PHE A 328 10.18 12.88 9.38
C PHE A 328 10.04 13.23 7.88
N TRP A 329 10.26 12.27 6.97
CA TRP A 329 10.06 12.46 5.53
C TRP A 329 8.62 12.77 5.16
N GLN A 330 7.67 12.08 5.80
CA GLN A 330 6.25 12.37 5.65
C GLN A 330 5.94 13.80 6.11
N GLY A 331 6.48 14.23 7.26
CA GLY A 331 6.35 15.60 7.75
C GLY A 331 6.88 16.65 6.77
N GLN A 332 8.06 16.43 6.16
CA GLN A 332 8.62 17.31 5.13
C GLN A 332 7.72 17.39 3.89
N THR A 333 7.16 16.25 3.47
CA THR A 333 6.25 16.15 2.33
C THR A 333 4.95 16.91 2.59
N ILE A 334 4.33 16.69 3.75
CA ILE A 334 3.08 17.36 4.16
C ILE A 334 3.30 18.87 4.27
N GLN A 335 4.41 19.31 4.87
CA GLN A 335 4.79 20.73 4.97
C GLN A 335 4.89 21.37 3.58
N MET A 336 5.64 20.77 2.66
CA MET A 336 5.79 21.25 1.28
C MET A 336 4.43 21.43 0.59
N MET A 337 3.54 20.43 0.69
CA MET A 337 2.23 20.50 0.03
C MET A 337 1.36 21.63 0.57
N TYR A 338 1.30 21.79 1.90
CA TYR A 338 0.50 22.85 2.52
C TYR A 338 1.06 24.26 2.26
N GLU A 339 2.38 24.43 2.20
CA GLU A 339 3.01 25.71 1.82
C GLU A 339 2.60 26.15 0.41
N ILE A 340 2.64 25.24 -0.56
CA ILE A 340 2.24 25.51 -1.95
C ILE A 340 0.77 25.94 -2.00
N ILE A 341 -0.11 25.24 -1.30
CA ILE A 341 -1.55 25.54 -1.26
C ILE A 341 -1.81 26.88 -0.59
N ALA A 342 -1.20 27.13 0.58
CA ALA A 342 -1.37 28.38 1.31
C ALA A 342 -0.86 29.59 0.52
N GLN A 343 0.27 29.44 -0.18
CA GLN A 343 0.80 30.47 -1.08
C GLN A 343 -0.19 30.79 -2.22
N GLU A 344 -0.83 29.78 -2.80
CA GLU A 344 -1.82 29.99 -3.87
C GLU A 344 -3.12 30.61 -3.36
N LEU A 345 -3.59 30.25 -2.16
CA LEU A 345 -4.73 30.90 -1.53
C LEU A 345 -4.48 32.39 -1.32
N LYS A 346 -3.28 32.74 -0.86
CA LYS A 346 -2.86 34.13 -0.69
C LYS A 346 -2.77 34.87 -2.02
N SER A 347 -2.12 34.30 -3.03
CA SER A 347 -1.98 34.93 -4.36
C SER A 347 -3.33 35.12 -5.07
N SER A 348 -4.30 34.26 -4.79
CA SER A 348 -5.66 34.30 -5.34
C SER A 348 -6.64 35.19 -4.55
N ASN A 349 -6.17 35.88 -3.50
CA ASN A 349 -6.99 36.70 -2.58
C ASN A 349 -8.11 35.91 -1.86
N LEU A 350 -7.83 34.65 -1.50
CA LEU A 350 -8.74 33.77 -0.76
C LEU A 350 -8.27 33.59 0.69
N GLU A 351 -7.80 34.66 1.33
CA GLU A 351 -7.20 34.64 2.69
C GLU A 351 -8.15 34.15 3.79
N ASN A 352 -9.47 34.16 3.55
CA ASN A 352 -10.47 33.60 4.46
C ASN A 352 -10.64 32.07 4.33
N SER A 353 -10.00 31.45 3.34
CA SER A 353 -10.03 29.99 3.13
C SER A 353 -8.85 29.33 3.84
N HIS A 354 -9.01 28.10 4.28
CA HIS A 354 -7.97 27.33 4.93
C HIS A 354 -7.37 26.29 3.95
N PRO A 355 -6.08 25.95 3.99
CA PRO A 355 -5.53 24.87 3.16
C PRO A 355 -6.25 23.52 3.33
N ARG A 356 -6.73 23.24 4.55
CA ARG A 356 -7.60 22.08 4.89
C ARG A 356 -8.99 22.09 4.23
N ASP A 357 -9.39 23.19 3.61
CA ASP A 357 -10.59 23.19 2.74
C ASP A 357 -10.34 22.42 1.43
N TYR A 358 -9.09 22.07 1.11
CA TYR A 358 -8.68 21.42 -0.14
C TYR A 358 -7.85 20.15 0.05
N LEU A 359 -6.95 20.09 1.04
CA LEU A 359 -6.08 18.94 1.31
C LEU A 359 -6.27 18.47 2.74
N ASN A 360 -6.59 17.20 2.93
CA ASN A 360 -6.82 16.64 4.26
C ASN A 360 -6.09 15.31 4.44
N PHE A 361 -5.43 15.16 5.59
CA PHE A 361 -4.77 13.93 6.02
C PHE A 361 -5.52 13.33 7.20
N TYR A 362 -5.74 12.02 7.14
CA TYR A 362 -6.41 11.23 8.15
C TYR A 362 -5.60 9.98 8.47
N CYS A 363 -5.92 9.36 9.60
CA CYS A 363 -5.54 7.98 9.90
C CYS A 363 -6.75 7.22 10.42
N LEU A 364 -6.61 5.91 10.62
CA LEU A 364 -7.68 5.08 11.17
C LEU A 364 -7.33 4.63 12.59
N GLY A 365 -8.36 4.51 13.43
CA GLY A 365 -8.24 3.95 14.77
C GLY A 365 -9.54 3.37 15.27
N ASN A 366 -9.42 2.49 16.26
CA ASN A 366 -10.58 1.91 16.92
C ASN A 366 -10.48 2.10 18.44
N ARG A 367 -11.63 2.10 19.09
CA ARG A 367 -11.76 2.07 20.54
C ARG A 367 -12.86 1.09 20.91
N GLU A 368 -12.50 0.03 21.61
CA GLU A 368 -13.38 -1.12 21.81
C GLU A 368 -13.42 -1.54 23.29
N GLU A 369 -14.62 -1.69 23.85
CA GLU A 369 -14.77 -2.22 25.21
C GLU A 369 -14.20 -3.64 25.32
N LEU A 370 -13.65 -3.97 26.48
CA LEU A 370 -13.18 -5.34 26.73
C LEU A 370 -14.36 -6.33 26.82
N PRO A 371 -14.20 -7.57 26.33
CA PRO A 371 -15.23 -8.60 26.44
C PRO A 371 -15.72 -8.83 27.89
N LYS A 372 -17.04 -9.03 28.07
CA LYS A 372 -17.65 -9.29 29.39
C LYS A 372 -17.00 -10.49 30.08
N GLY A 373 -16.53 -10.31 31.31
CA GLY A 373 -15.82 -11.34 32.07
C GLY A 373 -14.29 -11.21 32.02
N GLN A 374 -13.74 -10.44 31.07
CA GLN A 374 -12.37 -9.94 31.11
C GLN A 374 -12.34 -8.56 31.79
N SER A 375 -12.88 -8.47 33.01
CA SER A 375 -12.65 -7.30 33.86
C SER A 375 -11.31 -7.47 34.57
N PHE A 376 -10.29 -6.76 34.11
CA PHE A 376 -9.05 -6.67 34.86
C PHE A 376 -9.26 -5.67 36.00
N SER A 377 -9.70 -6.18 37.16
CA SER A 377 -9.44 -5.45 38.40
C SER A 377 -7.94 -5.20 38.49
N ALA A 378 -7.55 -4.02 38.98
CA ALA A 378 -6.14 -3.63 39.15
C ALA A 378 -5.32 -4.62 40.02
N ASP A 379 -5.96 -5.64 40.59
CA ASP A 379 -5.39 -6.69 41.43
C ASP A 379 -5.13 -8.03 40.71
N GLN A 380 -5.47 -8.18 39.41
CA GLN A 380 -5.03 -9.36 38.65
C GLN A 380 -3.56 -9.21 38.26
N THR A 381 -2.69 -9.71 39.14
CA THR A 381 -1.26 -9.86 38.88
C THR A 381 -1.09 -10.64 37.56
N PRO A 382 -0.30 -10.14 36.59
CA PRO A 382 -0.03 -10.87 35.36
C PRO A 382 0.50 -12.25 35.71
N LYS A 383 -0.19 -13.30 35.28
CA LYS A 383 0.40 -14.64 35.32
C LYS A 383 1.61 -14.60 34.38
N ASN A 384 2.79 -14.95 34.89
CA ASN A 384 4.05 -15.12 34.14
C ASN A 384 4.78 -13.86 33.64
N GLY A 385 4.75 -12.73 34.35
CA GLY A 385 5.65 -11.60 34.04
C GLY A 385 5.30 -10.79 32.78
N GLU A 386 4.12 -11.00 32.22
CA GLU A 386 3.59 -10.23 31.08
C GLU A 386 3.23 -8.79 31.49
N THR A 387 3.50 -7.81 30.62
CA THR A 387 3.19 -6.39 30.87
C THR A 387 1.93 -5.98 30.09
N VAL A 388 1.03 -5.21 30.72
CA VAL A 388 -0.17 -4.67 30.04
C VAL A 388 0.20 -3.34 29.37
N SER A 389 -0.03 -3.23 28.06
CA SER A 389 0.19 -1.98 27.33
C SER A 389 -0.76 -0.87 27.77
N ALA A 390 -0.33 0.39 27.65
CA ALA A 390 -1.22 1.54 27.86
C ALA A 390 -2.40 1.53 26.87
N SER A 391 -2.19 1.06 25.64
CA SER A 391 -3.24 0.91 24.62
C SER A 391 -4.36 -0.04 25.06
N GLN A 392 -4.03 -1.14 25.74
CA GLN A 392 -5.04 -2.02 26.32
C GLN A 392 -5.77 -1.36 27.49
N LYS A 393 -5.06 -0.60 28.34
CA LYS A 393 -5.68 0.17 29.44
C LYS A 393 -6.69 1.20 28.93
N PHE A 394 -6.34 1.95 27.89
CA PHE A 394 -7.19 2.99 27.29
C PHE A 394 -8.13 2.46 26.20
N GLN A 395 -8.10 1.13 25.97
CA GLN A 395 -9.00 0.40 25.08
C GLN A 395 -8.95 0.88 23.62
N ARG A 396 -7.79 1.31 23.15
CA ARG A 396 -7.61 1.95 21.83
C ARG A 396 -6.37 1.49 21.10
N PHE A 397 -6.43 1.47 19.78
CA PHE A 397 -5.26 1.32 18.92
C PHE A 397 -5.52 1.88 17.53
N MET A 398 -4.46 2.11 16.75
CA MET A 398 -4.63 2.42 15.33
C MET A 398 -5.18 1.19 14.59
N ILE A 399 -5.96 1.44 13.55
CA ILE A 399 -6.21 0.47 12.49
C ILE A 399 -5.11 0.71 11.45
N TYR A 400 -4.34 -0.31 11.14
CA TYR A 400 -3.20 -0.15 10.25
C TYR A 400 -3.66 -0.05 8.81
N VAL A 401 -3.45 1.12 8.21
CA VAL A 401 -3.72 1.36 6.79
C VAL A 401 -2.57 0.78 5.99
N HIS A 402 -2.75 -0.45 5.52
CA HIS A 402 -1.83 -1.09 4.58
C HIS A 402 -2.27 -0.91 3.12
N ALA A 403 -3.43 -0.31 2.87
CA ALA A 403 -3.92 0.03 1.53
C ALA A 403 -2.85 0.68 0.63
N LYS A 404 -2.97 0.47 -0.69
CA LYS A 404 -2.26 1.22 -1.72
C LYS A 404 -3.18 1.53 -2.91
N GLY A 405 -4.10 2.46 -2.71
CA GLY A 405 -5.12 2.80 -3.70
C GLY A 405 -5.37 4.30 -3.85
N MET A 406 -5.90 4.68 -5.01
CA MET A 406 -6.35 6.03 -5.33
C MET A 406 -7.62 5.98 -6.18
N ILE A 407 -8.65 6.71 -5.76
CA ILE A 407 -9.89 6.94 -6.51
C ILE A 407 -9.89 8.39 -6.99
N VAL A 408 -10.23 8.58 -8.26
CA VAL A 408 -10.31 9.89 -8.91
C VAL A 408 -11.71 10.09 -9.46
N ASP A 409 -12.36 11.16 -9.03
CA ASP A 409 -13.65 11.66 -9.53
C ASP A 409 -14.79 10.62 -9.56
N ASP A 410 -14.71 9.57 -8.73
CA ASP A 410 -15.63 8.42 -8.70
C ASP A 410 -15.79 7.67 -10.06
N GLU A 411 -14.86 7.87 -11.00
CA GLU A 411 -14.84 7.19 -12.30
C GLU A 411 -13.62 6.30 -12.53
N TYR A 412 -12.48 6.60 -11.91
CA TYR A 412 -11.23 5.88 -12.10
C TYR A 412 -10.62 5.45 -10.77
N VAL A 413 -10.05 4.24 -10.73
CA VAL A 413 -9.38 3.67 -9.56
C VAL A 413 -8.01 3.13 -9.95
N ILE A 414 -6.99 3.37 -9.12
CA ILE A 414 -5.72 2.65 -9.13
C ILE A 414 -5.64 1.83 -7.84
N LEU A 415 -5.24 0.57 -7.94
CA LEU A 415 -5.07 -0.33 -6.80
C LEU A 415 -3.90 -1.28 -7.08
N GLY A 416 -3.02 -1.50 -6.09
CA GLY A 416 -1.90 -2.41 -6.24
C GLY A 416 -1.09 -2.59 -4.97
N SER A 417 0.21 -2.88 -5.14
CA SER A 417 1.17 -3.06 -4.04
C SER A 417 2.02 -1.81 -3.75
N ALA A 418 2.01 -0.82 -4.66
CA ALA A 418 2.94 0.30 -4.64
C ALA A 418 2.56 1.40 -3.64
N ASN A 419 3.44 1.62 -2.67
CA ASN A 419 3.33 2.72 -1.72
C ASN A 419 3.66 4.08 -2.36
N ILE A 420 3.16 5.20 -1.81
CA ILE A 420 3.60 6.55 -2.21
C ILE A 420 4.90 6.87 -1.46
N ASN A 421 5.97 6.24 -1.93
CA ASN A 421 7.36 6.48 -1.53
C ASN A 421 8.28 6.20 -2.73
N GLN A 422 9.56 6.53 -2.61
CA GLN A 422 10.54 6.29 -3.67
C GLN A 422 10.81 4.81 -3.88
N ARG A 423 10.83 4.01 -2.80
CA ARG A 423 10.98 2.54 -2.87
C ARG A 423 10.03 1.88 -3.86
N SER A 424 8.76 2.25 -3.86
CA SER A 424 7.76 1.69 -4.78
C SER A 424 7.66 2.45 -6.11
N MET A 425 7.88 3.77 -6.14
CA MET A 425 7.64 4.59 -7.34
C MET A 425 8.82 4.68 -8.31
N ALA A 426 10.04 4.30 -7.90
CA ALA A 426 11.24 4.47 -8.72
C ALA A 426 11.34 3.50 -9.91
N GLY A 427 10.71 2.34 -9.85
CA GLY A 427 10.83 1.28 -10.86
C GLY A 427 12.09 0.40 -10.70
N SER A 428 13.19 0.96 -10.21
CA SER A 428 14.47 0.27 -10.01
C SER A 428 14.82 -0.01 -8.55
N ARG A 429 13.82 0.02 -7.67
CA ARG A 429 13.95 -0.26 -6.23
C ARG A 429 13.16 -1.53 -5.94
N ASP A 430 12.06 -1.45 -5.19
CA ASP A 430 11.20 -2.61 -5.00
C ASP A 430 10.40 -2.90 -6.28
N THR A 431 10.13 -4.18 -6.53
CA THR A 431 9.23 -4.54 -7.65
C THR A 431 7.78 -4.46 -7.19
N GLU A 432 6.94 -3.74 -7.93
CA GLU A 432 5.53 -3.51 -7.61
C GLU A 432 4.62 -3.83 -8.80
N ILE A 433 3.34 -4.04 -8.53
CA ILE A 433 2.29 -4.23 -9.54
C ILE A 433 1.03 -3.49 -9.11
N ALA A 434 0.33 -2.89 -10.06
CA ALA A 434 -0.96 -2.26 -9.85
C ALA A 434 -1.84 -2.42 -11.09
N MET A 435 -3.13 -2.22 -10.92
CA MET A 435 -4.05 -1.97 -12.02
C MET A 435 -4.61 -0.56 -11.90
N GLY A 436 -4.97 0.02 -13.04
CA GLY A 436 -5.90 1.13 -13.11
C GLY A 436 -7.10 0.76 -13.96
N ALA A 437 -8.28 1.18 -13.53
CA ALA A 437 -9.52 0.76 -14.14
C ALA A 437 -10.60 1.85 -14.10
N TYR A 438 -11.46 1.85 -15.10
CA TYR A 438 -12.71 2.61 -15.13
C TYR A 438 -13.80 1.85 -15.88
N GLN A 439 -15.04 2.21 -15.62
CA GLN A 439 -16.19 1.73 -16.39
C GLN A 439 -16.53 2.76 -17.48
N PRO A 440 -16.38 2.44 -18.79
CA PRO A 440 -16.53 3.42 -19.87
C PRO A 440 -17.91 4.07 -19.95
N HIS A 441 -18.95 3.38 -19.46
CA HIS A 441 -20.31 3.90 -19.37
C HIS A 441 -20.60 4.70 -18.10
N HIS A 442 -19.67 4.77 -17.15
CA HIS A 442 -19.80 5.49 -15.87
C HIS A 442 -18.67 6.52 -15.70
N THR A 443 -18.51 7.38 -16.70
CA THR A 443 -17.56 8.51 -16.66
C THR A 443 -18.29 9.85 -16.73
N TRP A 444 -17.67 10.92 -16.23
CA TRP A 444 -18.16 12.29 -16.36
C TRP A 444 -18.36 12.68 -17.83
N GLY A 445 -17.41 12.32 -18.70
CA GLY A 445 -17.48 12.60 -20.14
C GLY A 445 -18.69 11.95 -20.82
N LYS A 446 -19.02 10.70 -20.46
CA LYS A 446 -20.15 9.97 -21.05
C LYS A 446 -21.49 10.35 -20.42
N ARG A 447 -21.55 10.45 -19.09
CA ARG A 447 -22.79 10.68 -18.34
C ARG A 447 -23.18 12.16 -18.26
N LYS A 448 -22.22 13.08 -18.38
CA LYS A 448 -22.39 14.53 -18.18
C LYS A 448 -22.95 14.90 -16.81
N ARG A 449 -22.79 14.01 -15.84
CA ARG A 449 -23.19 14.15 -14.43
C ARG A 449 -22.34 13.19 -13.61
N HIS A 450 -22.37 13.35 -12.29
CA HIS A 450 -21.62 12.53 -11.36
C HIS A 450 -21.77 11.02 -11.65
N PRO A 451 -20.67 10.31 -11.91
CA PRO A 451 -20.68 8.88 -12.20
C PRO A 451 -21.13 8.11 -10.96
N ARG A 452 -21.95 7.08 -11.16
CA ARG A 452 -22.46 6.19 -10.10
C ARG A 452 -22.31 4.74 -10.51
N GLY A 453 -21.10 4.38 -10.92
CA GLY A 453 -20.71 3.00 -11.17
C GLY A 453 -20.20 2.31 -9.90
N GLN A 454 -19.48 1.22 -10.09
CA GLN A 454 -18.83 0.45 -9.03
C GLN A 454 -17.72 1.25 -8.33
N VAL A 455 -16.98 2.13 -9.02
CA VAL A 455 -15.96 2.98 -8.38
C VAL A 455 -16.60 3.89 -7.33
N TYR A 456 -17.69 4.58 -7.68
CA TYR A 456 -18.54 5.34 -6.74
C TYR A 456 -19.03 4.47 -5.58
N GLY A 457 -19.57 3.28 -5.88
CA GLY A 457 -20.08 2.35 -4.86
C GLY A 457 -19.00 1.91 -3.87
N TYR A 458 -17.81 1.59 -4.39
CA TYR A 458 -16.66 1.20 -3.59
C TYR A 458 -16.19 2.33 -2.68
N ARG A 459 -16.07 3.55 -3.21
CA ARG A 459 -15.71 4.75 -2.43
C ARG A 459 -16.75 5.07 -1.34
N MET A 460 -18.04 4.97 -1.66
CA MET A 460 -19.11 5.10 -0.65
C MET A 460 -19.04 4.01 0.43
N SER A 461 -18.66 2.77 0.08
CA SER A 461 -18.49 1.67 1.03
C SER A 461 -17.33 1.93 1.99
N LEU A 462 -16.17 2.34 1.47
CA LEU A 462 -15.01 2.75 2.29
C LEU A 462 -15.38 3.90 3.24
N TRP A 463 -16.13 4.88 2.74
CA TRP A 463 -16.58 5.99 3.58
C TRP A 463 -17.61 5.56 4.63
N ALA A 464 -18.49 4.61 4.33
CA ALA A 464 -19.44 4.08 5.31
C ALA A 464 -18.72 3.34 6.45
N GLU A 465 -17.67 2.59 6.13
CA GLU A 465 -16.76 1.96 7.10
C GLU A 465 -16.04 3.03 7.94
N HIS A 466 -15.33 3.96 7.30
CA HIS A 466 -14.48 4.92 8.01
C HIS A 466 -15.27 5.97 8.78
N LEU A 467 -16.43 6.41 8.30
CA LEU A 467 -17.23 7.46 8.93
C LEU A 467 -18.38 6.91 9.80
N GLY A 468 -18.64 5.61 9.73
CA GLY A 468 -19.71 4.93 10.47
C GLY A 468 -21.13 5.32 10.03
N LEU A 469 -21.28 6.03 8.91
CA LEU A 469 -22.58 6.47 8.39
C LEU A 469 -22.53 6.77 6.89
N ILE A 470 -23.71 6.91 6.29
CA ILE A 470 -23.89 7.41 4.92
C ILE A 470 -24.65 8.73 4.98
N ASP A 471 -24.07 9.78 4.39
CA ASP A 471 -24.68 11.10 4.31
C ASP A 471 -24.86 11.55 2.84
N ASN A 472 -25.83 12.43 2.59
CA ASN A 472 -26.04 12.99 1.25
C ASN A 472 -24.88 13.87 0.78
N CYS A 473 -24.17 14.56 1.68
CA CYS A 473 -23.03 15.39 1.31
C CYS A 473 -21.86 14.56 0.73
N PHE A 474 -21.75 13.28 1.09
CA PHE A 474 -20.72 12.36 0.56
C PHE A 474 -20.94 11.99 -0.90
N LYS A 475 -22.06 12.43 -1.50
CA LYS A 475 -22.33 12.28 -2.93
C LYS A 475 -21.59 13.31 -3.78
N GLU A 476 -21.09 14.39 -3.17
CA GLU A 476 -20.35 15.47 -3.84
C GLU A 476 -19.06 15.73 -3.03
N PRO A 477 -18.06 14.82 -3.13
CA PRO A 477 -16.88 14.84 -2.26
C PRO A 477 -16.01 16.09 -2.45
N GLU A 478 -16.08 16.76 -3.60
CA GLU A 478 -15.38 18.02 -3.80
C GLU A 478 -15.97 19.13 -2.92
N SER A 479 -17.24 19.07 -2.56
CA SER A 479 -17.95 20.19 -1.94
C SER A 479 -17.37 20.59 -0.58
N LEU A 480 -17.41 21.90 -0.26
CA LEU A 480 -16.92 22.40 1.04
C LEU A 480 -17.74 21.84 2.21
N ALA A 481 -19.04 21.62 1.99
CA ALA A 481 -19.91 21.00 2.98
C ALA A 481 -19.46 19.57 3.31
N CYS A 482 -19.13 18.77 2.29
CA CYS A 482 -18.58 17.42 2.46
C CYS A 482 -17.25 17.46 3.22
N VAL A 483 -16.28 18.26 2.78
CA VAL A 483 -14.97 18.38 3.44
C VAL A 483 -15.13 18.75 4.92
N LYS A 484 -15.99 19.74 5.23
CA LYS A 484 -16.24 20.15 6.62
C LYS A 484 -16.91 19.06 7.45
N HIS A 485 -17.83 18.30 6.88
CA HIS A 485 -18.47 17.18 7.57
C HIS A 485 -17.45 16.09 7.90
N VAL A 486 -16.68 15.64 6.91
CA VAL A 486 -15.63 14.62 7.08
C VAL A 486 -14.61 15.08 8.13
N ASN A 487 -14.14 16.33 8.04
CA ASN A 487 -13.22 16.89 9.02
C ASN A 487 -13.81 16.96 10.43
N LYS A 488 -15.10 17.30 10.58
CA LYS A 488 -15.75 17.34 11.88
C LYS A 488 -15.78 15.96 12.54
N VAL A 489 -16.17 14.93 11.78
CA VAL A 489 -16.17 13.53 12.28
C VAL A 489 -14.75 13.12 12.69
N ALA A 490 -13.76 13.41 11.84
CA ALA A 490 -12.36 13.07 12.10
C ALA A 490 -11.79 13.79 13.34
N GLU A 491 -12.14 15.05 13.57
CA GLU A 491 -11.74 15.85 14.73
C GLU A 491 -12.43 15.38 16.02
N ASP A 492 -13.73 15.05 15.96
CA ASP A 492 -14.48 14.49 17.09
C ASP A 492 -13.94 13.12 17.48
N ASN A 493 -13.72 12.24 16.50
CA ASN A 493 -13.14 10.93 16.74
C ASN A 493 -11.72 11.02 17.30
N TRP A 494 -10.88 11.93 16.81
CA TRP A 494 -9.56 12.14 17.41
C TRP A 494 -9.66 12.58 18.87
N THR A 495 -10.59 13.46 19.19
CA THR A 495 -10.86 13.91 20.56
C THR A 495 -11.29 12.73 21.44
N ASN A 496 -12.22 11.89 20.97
CA ASN A 496 -12.70 10.72 21.69
C ASN A 496 -11.63 9.62 21.80
N PHE A 497 -10.84 9.40 20.74
CA PHE A 497 -9.77 8.42 20.70
C PHE A 497 -8.72 8.74 21.76
N THR A 498 -8.40 10.02 21.94
CA THR A 498 -7.36 10.49 22.86
C THR A 498 -7.84 10.77 24.28
N ALA A 499 -9.14 10.72 24.56
CA ALA A 499 -9.71 10.93 25.89
C ALA A 499 -9.27 9.83 26.89
N ASP A 500 -9.12 10.22 28.16
CA ASP A 500 -8.75 9.29 29.24
C ASP A 500 -9.87 8.27 29.49
N ASP A 501 -11.11 8.74 29.62
CA ASP A 501 -12.30 7.89 29.79
C ASP A 501 -12.73 7.28 28.46
N PHE A 502 -13.25 6.05 28.51
CA PHE A 502 -13.77 5.37 27.32
C PHE A 502 -14.92 6.17 26.70
N THR A 503 -14.76 6.50 25.42
CA THR A 503 -15.79 7.15 24.61
C THR A 503 -15.82 6.46 23.25
N PRO A 504 -16.99 5.99 22.78
CA PRO A 504 -17.09 5.34 21.48
C PRO A 504 -16.75 6.31 20.35
N LEU A 505 -16.18 5.77 19.28
CA LEU A 505 -15.93 6.49 18.04
C LEU A 505 -17.14 6.39 17.10
N GLN A 506 -17.29 7.37 16.22
CA GLN A 506 -18.20 7.26 15.07
C GLN A 506 -17.40 6.76 13.86
N GLY A 507 -17.49 5.46 13.57
CA GLY A 507 -16.59 4.84 12.59
C GLY A 507 -15.14 4.85 13.08
N HIS A 508 -14.20 5.02 12.14
CA HIS A 508 -12.77 4.80 12.36
C HIS A 508 -11.88 5.97 11.95
N LEU A 509 -12.39 6.93 11.18
CA LEU A 509 -11.61 8.03 10.63
C LEU A 509 -11.19 9.01 11.74
N LEU A 510 -9.89 9.23 11.86
CA LEU A 510 -9.27 10.17 12.78
C LEU A 510 -8.57 11.28 12.00
N LYS A 511 -8.62 12.52 12.50
CA LYS A 511 -7.74 13.59 12.01
C LYS A 511 -6.30 13.12 12.20
N TYR A 512 -5.46 13.19 11.15
CA TYR A 512 -4.04 12.89 11.30
C TYR A 512 -3.44 13.89 12.32
N PRO A 513 -2.61 13.46 13.29
CA PRO A 513 -2.29 14.24 14.50
C PRO A 513 -1.34 15.43 14.33
N VAL A 514 -1.49 16.18 13.25
CA VAL A 514 -0.78 17.42 12.95
C VAL A 514 -1.74 18.61 12.94
N GLU A 515 -1.21 19.76 13.33
CA GLU A 515 -1.88 21.05 13.12
C GLU A 515 -1.32 21.73 11.88
N VAL A 516 -2.20 22.42 11.17
CA VAL A 516 -1.86 23.18 9.96
C VAL A 516 -2.48 24.55 10.12
N ASP A 517 -1.65 25.60 10.11
CA ASP A 517 -2.15 26.97 10.15
C ASP A 517 -2.48 27.52 8.75
N ALA A 518 -3.04 28.73 8.71
CA ALA A 518 -3.42 29.40 7.47
C ALA A 518 -2.23 29.71 6.53
N SER A 519 -1.00 29.72 7.04
CA SER A 519 0.22 29.88 6.24
C SER A 519 0.74 28.58 5.64
N GLY A 520 0.11 27.45 5.97
CA GLY A 520 0.54 26.12 5.56
C GLY A 520 1.64 25.55 6.45
N LYS A 521 1.91 26.16 7.61
CA LYS A 521 2.88 25.63 8.58
C LYS A 521 2.27 24.44 9.29
N VAL A 522 3.00 23.34 9.29
CA VAL A 522 2.67 22.06 9.91
C VAL A 522 3.41 21.95 11.24
N GLY A 523 2.67 21.63 12.30
CA GLY A 523 3.20 21.44 13.65
C GLY A 523 2.58 20.24 14.34
N SER A 524 3.19 19.81 15.43
CA SER A 524 2.53 18.90 16.37
C SER A 524 1.36 19.61 17.04
N MET A 525 0.33 18.85 17.41
CA MET A 525 -0.74 19.35 18.26
C MET A 525 -0.19 19.74 19.64
N PRO A 526 -0.57 20.90 20.22
CA PRO A 526 -0.12 21.30 21.55
C PRO A 526 -0.38 20.22 22.61
N GLY A 527 0.66 19.85 23.36
CA GLY A 527 0.58 18.80 24.38
C GLY A 527 0.51 17.36 23.85
N ARG A 528 0.62 17.15 22.52
CA ARG A 528 0.54 15.85 21.84
C ARG A 528 1.65 15.70 20.81
N GLU A 529 2.89 15.87 21.27
CA GLU A 529 4.07 15.74 20.42
C GLU A 529 4.37 14.28 20.05
N THR A 530 3.85 13.33 20.83
CA THR A 530 4.03 11.89 20.62
C THR A 530 2.70 11.17 20.43
N PHE A 531 2.72 9.99 19.81
CA PHE A 531 1.53 9.17 19.68
C PHE A 531 1.02 8.69 21.05
N PRO A 532 -0.32 8.60 21.23
CA PRO A 532 -0.90 8.14 22.48
C PRO A 532 -0.45 6.71 22.79
N ASP A 533 -0.12 6.45 24.06
CA ASP A 533 0.20 5.14 24.65
C ASP A 533 1.52 4.48 24.22
N VAL A 534 2.01 4.77 23.01
CA VAL A 534 3.17 4.09 22.39
C VAL A 534 4.39 4.99 22.24
N GLY A 535 4.26 6.30 22.45
CA GLY A 535 5.35 7.27 22.29
C GLY A 535 5.77 7.48 20.83
N GLY A 536 7.00 7.94 20.62
CA GLY A 536 7.50 8.34 19.28
C GLY A 536 6.90 9.67 18.81
N LYS A 537 7.72 10.55 18.22
CA LYS A 537 7.26 11.88 17.80
C LYS A 537 6.38 11.77 16.57
N VAL A 538 5.27 12.51 16.54
CA VAL A 538 4.31 12.52 15.41
C VAL A 538 4.96 13.03 14.12
N LEU A 539 5.79 14.07 14.22
CA LEU A 539 6.55 14.62 13.08
C LEU A 539 7.90 13.92 12.86
N GLY A 540 8.14 12.82 13.58
CA GLY A 540 9.36 12.04 13.47
C GLY A 540 10.64 12.77 13.91
N SER A 541 11.76 12.13 13.62
CA SER A 541 13.11 12.68 13.80
C SER A 541 14.11 11.94 12.93
N ARG A 542 15.20 12.63 12.54
CA ARG A 542 16.29 12.01 11.78
C ARG A 542 16.98 10.88 12.57
N SER A 543 17.45 9.89 11.83
CA SER A 543 18.29 8.82 12.32
C SER A 543 19.65 8.82 11.60
N THR A 544 20.48 7.80 11.88
CA THR A 544 21.75 7.56 11.16
C THR A 544 21.59 6.61 9.98
N LEU A 545 20.36 6.21 9.65
CA LEU A 545 20.10 5.30 8.54
C LEU A 545 20.32 6.01 7.20
N PRO A 546 20.82 5.29 6.18
CA PRO A 546 20.85 5.80 4.81
C PRO A 546 19.44 6.16 4.31
N ASP A 547 19.27 7.35 3.73
CA ASP A 547 17.99 7.83 3.21
C ASP A 547 17.37 6.86 2.19
N ALA A 548 18.18 6.14 1.40
CA ALA A 548 17.71 5.13 0.45
C ALA A 548 16.95 3.95 1.08
N LEU A 549 17.10 3.70 2.39
CA LEU A 549 16.35 2.67 3.11
C LEU A 549 14.95 3.14 3.53
N THR A 550 14.81 4.43 3.83
CA THR A 550 13.62 5.03 4.46
C THR A 550 12.83 5.96 3.53
N THR A 551 13.30 6.18 2.30
CA THR A 551 12.64 6.99 1.24
C THR A 551 11.86 6.21 0.21
#